data_AF-A0A349F9I7-F1
#
_entry.id   AF-A0A349F9I7-F1
#
_cell.length_a   1.000
_cell.length_b   1.000
_cell.length_c   1.000
_cell.angle_alpha   90.00
_cell.angle_beta   90.00
_cell.angle_gamma   90.00
#
_symmetry.space_group_name_H-M   'P 1'
#
loop_
_entity.id
_entity.type
_entity.pdbx_description
1 polymer ?
#
loop_
_entity_poly.entity_id
_entity_poly.type
_entity_poly.pdbx_seq_one_letter_code
_entity_poly.pdbx_strand_id
1 'polypeptide(L)'
;MTTQIKDVCRYLGSEYKMPVYLAFPVDGERIRELDPIEFAKDESNAILTSTACWRNYVATWEITEGRLFLVQFEGKFQVVENQPLFADWFSGEFELPQGALLDCNIELDFTLKYEKSVMLKFVDGILIQSTLSESA
;
A
#
# COMPACT_ATOMS: atom_id res chain seq x y z
N MET A 1 19.52 4.26 -9.14
CA MET A 1 18.63 3.12 -8.87
C MET A 1 17.21 3.61 -9.02
N THR A 2 16.36 2.93 -9.79
CA THR A 2 14.93 3.27 -9.88
C THR A 2 14.22 2.85 -8.59
N THR A 3 13.37 3.70 -8.02
CA THR A 3 12.59 3.38 -6.82
C THR A 3 11.38 2.55 -7.23
N GLN A 4 11.12 1.46 -6.51
CA GLN A 4 9.91 0.64 -6.66
C GLN A 4 8.65 1.51 -6.50
N ILE A 5 7.68 1.36 -7.42
CA ILE A 5 6.37 1.99 -7.28
C ILE A 5 5.75 1.54 -5.95
N LYS A 6 5.33 2.53 -5.14
CA LYS A 6 4.72 2.30 -3.84
C LYS A 6 3.25 1.89 -4.00
N ASP A 7 2.80 1.03 -3.11
CA ASP A 7 1.39 0.69 -2.95
C ASP A 7 0.56 1.92 -2.56
N VAL A 8 -0.75 1.84 -2.72
CA VAL A 8 -1.70 2.88 -2.32
C VAL A 8 -2.42 2.43 -1.05
N CYS A 9 -2.67 3.37 -0.14
CA CYS A 9 -3.42 3.15 1.09
C CYS A 9 -4.52 4.18 1.23
N ARG A 10 -5.76 3.73 1.38
CA ARG A 10 -6.93 4.56 1.65
C ARG A 10 -7.20 4.58 3.15
N TYR A 11 -7.21 5.77 3.73
CA TYR A 11 -7.52 5.95 5.15
C TYR A 11 -8.33 7.24 5.33
N LEU A 12 -9.43 7.17 6.10
CA LEU A 12 -10.33 8.32 6.35
C LEU A 12 -10.81 9.03 5.07
N GLY A 13 -11.01 8.29 3.98
CA GLY A 13 -11.46 8.84 2.69
C GLY A 13 -10.38 9.56 1.88
N SER A 14 -9.12 9.53 2.33
CA SER A 14 -7.97 10.08 1.61
C SER A 14 -7.04 8.97 1.12
N GLU A 15 -6.35 9.21 -0.01
CA GLU A 15 -5.40 8.27 -0.60
C GLU A 15 -3.96 8.66 -0.28
N TYR A 16 -3.18 7.71 0.23
CA TYR A 16 -1.79 7.88 0.63
C TYR A 16 -0.90 6.89 -0.10
N LYS A 17 0.38 7.24 -0.27
CA LYS A 17 1.38 6.26 -0.70
C LYS A 17 1.77 5.42 0.50
N MET A 18 1.70 4.11 0.35
CA MET A 18 2.04 3.18 1.42
C MET A 18 3.52 3.36 1.81
N PRO A 19 3.82 3.64 3.09
CA PRO A 19 5.18 3.86 3.57
C PRO A 19 5.98 2.55 3.62
N VAL A 20 5.28 1.43 3.79
CA VAL A 20 5.85 0.09 3.97
C VAL A 20 5.38 -0.86 2.88
N TYR A 21 6.21 -1.86 2.60
CA TYR A 21 5.80 -2.96 1.75
C TYR A 21 5.09 -4.00 2.60
N LEU A 22 3.80 -4.20 2.33
CA LEU A 22 3.08 -5.32 2.94
C LEU A 22 3.39 -6.58 2.13
N ALA A 23 3.61 -7.68 2.85
CA ALA A 23 3.64 -9.00 2.22
C ALA A 23 2.25 -9.32 1.66
N PHE A 24 2.20 -10.04 0.55
CA PHE A 24 0.95 -10.57 0.01
C PHE A 24 0.63 -11.90 0.71
N PRO A 25 -0.66 -12.31 0.76
CA PRO A 25 -1.05 -13.58 1.35
C PRO A 25 -0.37 -14.71 0.60
N VAL A 26 0.23 -15.66 1.33
CA VAL A 26 0.87 -16.84 0.75
C VAL A 26 -0.17 -17.80 0.14
N ASP A 27 -1.43 -17.67 0.58
CA ASP A 27 -2.56 -18.45 0.07
C ASP A 27 -2.94 -18.04 -1.36
N GLY A 28 -2.46 -18.82 -2.33
CA GLY A 28 -2.82 -18.73 -3.75
C GLY A 28 -4.30 -19.01 -4.08
N GLU A 29 -5.14 -19.23 -3.07
CA GLU A 29 -6.59 -19.34 -3.24
C GLU A 29 -7.27 -17.96 -3.34
N ARG A 30 -6.67 -16.91 -2.75
CA ARG A 30 -7.26 -15.56 -2.68
C ARG A 30 -6.76 -14.64 -3.80
N ILE A 31 -5.55 -14.89 -4.27
CA ILE A 31 -4.89 -14.13 -5.33
C ILE A 31 -4.50 -15.06 -6.46
N ARG A 32 -4.95 -14.73 -7.67
CA ARG A 32 -4.58 -15.42 -8.90
C ARG A 32 -3.48 -14.65 -9.61
N GLU A 33 -2.47 -15.38 -10.08
CA GLU A 33 -1.51 -14.86 -11.05
C GLU A 33 -2.15 -14.80 -12.44
N LEU A 34 -2.02 -13.66 -13.11
CA LEU A 34 -2.49 -13.47 -14.48
C LEU A 34 -1.48 -14.06 -15.47
N ASP A 35 -2.00 -14.74 -16.48
CA ASP A 35 -1.20 -15.20 -17.62
C ASP A 35 -0.64 -13.99 -18.40
N PRO A 36 0.54 -14.11 -19.04
CA PRO A 36 1.18 -13.01 -19.77
C PRO A 36 0.28 -12.37 -20.83
N ILE A 37 -0.62 -13.15 -21.42
CA ILE A 37 -1.59 -12.68 -22.43
C ILE A 37 -2.69 -11.85 -21.78
N GLU A 38 -3.16 -12.21 -20.59
CA GLU A 38 -4.17 -11.43 -19.84
C GLU A 38 -3.55 -10.15 -19.30
N PHE A 39 -2.32 -10.25 -18.79
CA PHE A 39 -1.55 -9.12 -18.30
C PHE A 39 -1.27 -8.07 -19.40
N ALA A 40 -0.92 -8.51 -20.61
CA ALA A 40 -0.60 -7.62 -21.74
C ALA A 40 -1.82 -6.99 -22.42
N LYS A 41 -3.04 -7.41 -22.09
CA LYS A 41 -4.27 -6.79 -22.62
C LYS A 41 -4.57 -5.43 -21.99
N ASP A 42 -4.08 -5.19 -20.79
CA ASP A 42 -4.30 -3.93 -20.08
C ASP A 42 -3.11 -3.00 -20.32
N GLU A 43 -3.31 -1.95 -21.13
CA GLU A 43 -2.26 -0.98 -21.43
C GLU A 43 -1.76 -0.24 -20.18
N SER A 44 -2.58 -0.18 -19.12
CA SER A 44 -2.23 0.40 -17.81
C SER A 44 -1.11 -0.39 -17.12
N ASN A 45 -0.94 -1.68 -17.46
CA ASN A 45 0.11 -2.54 -16.90
C ASN A 45 1.51 -2.27 -17.48
N ALA A 46 1.64 -1.44 -18.51
CA ALA A 46 2.95 -1.13 -19.12
C ALA A 46 3.92 -0.47 -18.13
N ILE A 47 3.41 0.31 -17.16
CA ILE A 47 4.24 0.89 -16.10
C ILE A 47 4.68 -0.15 -15.07
N LEU A 48 3.91 -1.23 -14.92
CA LEU A 48 4.15 -2.30 -13.97
C LEU A 48 5.21 -3.29 -14.47
N THR A 49 5.44 -3.41 -15.78
CA THR A 49 6.56 -4.19 -16.35
C THR A 49 7.84 -3.39 -16.53
N SER A 50 7.81 -2.10 -16.20
CA SER A 50 8.99 -1.24 -16.28
C SER A 50 9.98 -1.54 -15.16
N THR A 51 11.23 -1.10 -15.33
CA THR A 51 12.25 -1.09 -14.27
C THR A 51 11.89 -0.16 -13.11
N ALA A 52 10.77 0.56 -13.17
CA ALA A 52 10.21 1.30 -12.04
C ALA A 52 9.40 0.40 -11.07
N CYS A 53 8.93 -0.78 -11.50
CA CYS A 53 8.10 -1.67 -10.69
C CYS A 53 8.62 -3.12 -10.73
N TRP A 54 9.66 -3.42 -9.96
CA TRP A 54 10.28 -4.75 -9.92
C TRP A 54 9.36 -5.85 -9.38
N ARG A 55 8.36 -5.47 -8.59
CA ARG A 55 7.32 -6.39 -8.10
C ARG A 55 6.31 -6.78 -9.18
N ASN A 56 6.24 -6.04 -10.28
CA ASN A 56 5.23 -6.21 -11.34
C ASN A 56 3.77 -6.14 -10.85
N TYR A 57 3.54 -5.49 -9.70
CA TYR A 57 2.21 -5.16 -9.21
C TYR A 57 2.22 -3.93 -8.31
N VAL A 58 1.05 -3.33 -8.17
CA VAL A 58 0.73 -2.29 -7.18
C VAL A 58 -0.53 -2.73 -6.45
N ALA A 59 -0.48 -2.75 -5.12
CA ALA A 59 -1.63 -3.06 -4.29
C ALA A 59 -2.31 -1.78 -3.80
N THR A 60 -3.64 -1.80 -3.75
CA THR A 60 -4.43 -0.78 -3.05
C THR A 60 -5.01 -1.38 -1.79
N TRP A 61 -4.66 -0.77 -0.67
CA TRP A 61 -5.11 -1.12 0.66
C TRP A 61 -6.14 -0.10 1.13
N GLU A 62 -7.07 -0.53 1.96
CA GLU A 62 -8.07 0.32 2.59
C GLU A 62 -8.18 -0.04 4.06
N ILE A 63 -8.13 0.97 4.91
CA ILE A 63 -8.30 0.81 6.35
C ILE A 63 -9.68 1.35 6.70
N THR A 64 -10.59 0.44 7.03
CA THR A 64 -11.97 0.76 7.40
C THR A 64 -12.38 -0.06 8.62
N GLU A 65 -13.18 0.55 9.51
CA GLU A 65 -13.65 -0.08 10.75
C GLU A 65 -12.52 -0.71 11.62
N GLY A 66 -11.33 -0.11 11.60
CA GLY A 66 -10.17 -0.64 12.33
C GLY A 66 -9.61 -1.95 11.76
N ARG A 67 -9.87 -2.23 10.49
CA ARG A 67 -9.36 -3.42 9.79
C ARG A 67 -8.66 -3.01 8.51
N LEU A 68 -7.57 -3.70 8.20
CA LEU A 68 -6.82 -3.53 6.97
C LEU A 68 -7.38 -4.49 5.91
N PHE A 69 -7.80 -3.93 4.79
CA PHE A 69 -8.27 -4.67 3.64
C PHE A 69 -7.39 -4.38 2.44
N LEU A 70 -7.23 -5.39 1.61
CA LEU A 70 -6.67 -5.27 0.29
C LEU A 70 -7.83 -5.19 -0.69
N VAL A 71 -8.05 -4.02 -1.27
CA VAL A 71 -9.22 -3.74 -2.13
C VAL A 71 -8.92 -3.91 -3.61
N GLN A 72 -7.66 -3.76 -4.02
CA GLN A 72 -7.27 -3.88 -5.42
C GLN A 72 -5.85 -4.38 -5.57
N PHE A 73 -5.63 -5.15 -6.63
CA PHE A 73 -4.31 -5.53 -7.13
C PHE A 73 -4.26 -5.20 -8.61
N GLU A 74 -3.30 -4.37 -9.00
CA GLU A 74 -3.02 -4.05 -10.40
C GLU A 74 -1.69 -4.70 -10.79
N GLY A 75 -1.64 -5.30 -11.98
CA GLY A 75 -0.45 -5.96 -12.50
C GLY A 75 -0.56 -7.47 -12.56
N LYS A 76 0.51 -8.17 -12.15
CA LYS A 76 0.67 -9.62 -12.36
C LYS A 76 -0.33 -10.46 -11.55
N PHE A 77 -0.92 -9.86 -10.53
CA PHE A 77 -1.80 -10.54 -9.60
C PHE A 77 -3.18 -9.88 -9.62
N GLN A 78 -4.22 -10.67 -9.40
CA GLN A 78 -5.59 -10.20 -9.28
C GLN A 78 -6.30 -10.92 -8.13
N VAL A 79 -7.14 -10.20 -7.39
CA VAL A 79 -7.99 -10.80 -6.36
C VAL A 79 -9.08 -11.64 -7.04
N VAL A 80 -9.21 -12.90 -6.65
CA VAL A 80 -10.10 -13.87 -7.31
C VAL A 80 -11.57 -13.43 -7.25
N GLU A 81 -12.00 -12.86 -6.12
CA GLU A 81 -13.43 -12.55 -5.89
C GLU A 81 -13.80 -11.08 -6.09
N ASN A 82 -12.88 -10.22 -6.55
CA ASN A 82 -13.08 -8.75 -6.63
C ASN A 82 -13.70 -8.14 -5.36
N GLN A 83 -13.47 -8.79 -4.21
CA GLN A 83 -13.94 -8.37 -2.90
C GLN A 83 -12.73 -7.89 -2.08
N PRO A 84 -12.92 -6.91 -1.18
CA PRO A 84 -11.90 -6.51 -0.23
C PRO A 84 -11.41 -7.72 0.58
N LEU A 85 -10.14 -8.06 0.43
CA LEU A 85 -9.54 -9.18 1.15
C LEU A 85 -9.04 -8.70 2.51
N PHE A 86 -9.57 -9.27 3.58
CA PHE A 86 -9.11 -8.95 4.93
C PHE A 86 -7.66 -9.41 5.12
N ALA A 87 -6.79 -8.49 5.55
CA ALA A 87 -5.35 -8.69 5.64
C ALA A 87 -4.92 -9.44 6.93
N ASP A 88 -5.55 -10.58 7.21
CA ASP A 88 -5.33 -11.36 8.44
C ASP A 88 -3.87 -11.85 8.60
N TRP A 89 -3.12 -11.95 7.51
CA TRP A 89 -1.71 -12.35 7.52
C TRP A 89 -0.74 -11.23 7.91
N PHE A 90 -1.21 -9.98 7.97
CA PHE A 90 -0.33 -8.84 8.24
C PHE A 90 -0.34 -8.44 9.71
N SER A 91 0.85 -8.44 10.31
CA SER A 91 1.12 -7.91 11.65
C SER A 91 2.32 -6.96 11.58
N GLY A 92 2.13 -5.71 11.99
CA GLY A 92 3.15 -4.68 11.89
C GLY A 92 2.61 -3.28 12.15
N GLU A 93 3.48 -2.29 12.11
CA GLU A 93 3.12 -0.89 12.30
C GLU A 93 3.73 -0.03 11.21
N PHE A 94 3.01 1.04 10.85
CA PHE A 94 3.48 2.01 9.87
C PHE A 94 2.87 3.39 10.11
N GLU A 95 3.54 4.40 9.61
CA GLU A 95 3.15 5.80 9.76
C GLU A 95 2.61 6.36 8.45
N LEU A 96 1.37 6.82 8.45
CA LEU A 96 0.79 7.52 7.31
C LEU A 96 0.94 9.03 7.50
N PRO A 97 1.53 9.75 6.54
CA PRO A 97 1.56 11.21 6.59
C PRO A 97 0.15 11.78 6.44
N GLN A 98 -0.19 12.78 7.24
CA GLN A 98 -1.49 13.44 7.28
C GLN A 98 -1.33 14.95 7.09
N GLY A 99 -2.20 15.56 6.29
CA GLY A 99 -2.12 17.00 5.99
C GLY A 99 -1.06 17.37 4.95
N ALA A 100 -0.64 18.63 4.95
CA ALA A 100 0.28 19.15 3.95
C ALA A 100 1.73 18.74 4.22
N LEU A 101 2.52 18.62 3.15
CA LEU A 101 3.97 18.51 3.24
C LEU A 101 4.51 19.85 3.77
N LEU A 102 5.09 19.84 4.97
CA LEU A 102 5.66 21.02 5.60
C LEU A 102 7.08 21.30 5.08
N ASP A 103 7.90 20.27 4.97
CA ASP A 103 9.31 20.43 4.60
C ASP A 103 9.83 19.18 3.88
N CYS A 104 10.64 19.40 2.85
CA CYS A 104 11.39 18.34 2.17
C CYS A 104 12.87 18.54 2.49
N ASN A 105 13.34 17.95 3.58
CA ASN A 105 14.69 18.21 4.05
C ASN A 105 15.70 17.43 3.20
N ILE A 106 16.41 18.14 2.33
CA ILE A 106 17.34 17.56 1.35
C ILE A 106 18.63 17.06 2.04
N GLU A 107 18.97 17.62 3.21
CA GLU A 107 20.21 17.34 3.93
C GLU A 107 20.14 16.06 4.80
N LEU A 108 18.93 15.59 5.13
CA LEU A 108 18.65 14.40 5.95
C LEU A 108 17.94 13.32 5.13
N ASP A 109 18.61 12.80 4.09
CA ASP A 109 18.14 11.63 3.33
C ASP A 109 16.74 11.80 2.68
N PHE A 110 16.39 13.01 2.25
CA PHE A 110 15.07 13.30 1.65
C PHE A 110 13.89 12.96 2.58
N THR A 111 14.06 13.17 3.89
CA THR A 111 12.99 12.96 4.86
C THR A 111 11.90 14.01 4.65
N LEU A 112 10.70 13.55 4.26
CA LEU A 112 9.52 14.39 4.11
C LEU A 112 8.88 14.62 5.48
N LYS A 113 8.80 15.86 5.92
CA LYS A 113 8.05 16.26 7.12
C LYS A 113 6.65 16.69 6.73
N TYR A 114 5.67 16.07 7.36
CA TYR A 114 4.27 16.40 7.19
C TYR A 114 3.74 17.09 8.44
N GLU A 115 2.68 17.88 8.27
CA GLU A 115 2.02 18.60 9.35
C GLU A 115 1.58 17.66 10.47
N LYS A 116 1.03 16.53 10.07
CA LYS A 116 0.58 15.49 10.98
C LYS A 116 1.01 14.15 10.42
N SER A 117 1.06 13.16 11.28
CA SER A 117 1.26 11.78 10.89
C SER A 117 0.50 10.88 11.84
N VAL A 118 -0.01 9.77 11.33
CA VAL A 118 -0.71 8.78 12.14
C VAL A 118 0.08 7.50 12.13
N MET A 119 0.56 7.10 13.30
CA MET A 119 1.16 5.80 13.51
C MET A 119 0.06 4.79 13.77
N LEU A 120 -0.02 3.79 12.90
CA LEU A 120 -1.03 2.73 12.94
C LEU A 120 -0.35 1.40 13.21
N LYS A 121 -0.86 0.66 14.18
CA LYS A 121 -0.36 -0.66 14.55
C LYS A 121 -1.41 -1.72 14.34
N PHE A 122 -1.05 -2.74 13.60
CA PHE A 122 -1.90 -3.85 13.20
C PHE A 122 -1.38 -5.16 13.78
N VAL A 123 -2.32 -6.00 14.22
CA VAL A 123 -2.09 -7.41 14.56
C VAL A 123 -3.16 -8.22 13.83
N ASP A 124 -2.72 -9.16 13.01
CA ASP A 124 -3.56 -10.00 12.17
C ASP A 124 -4.60 -9.21 11.36
N GLY A 125 -4.16 -8.10 10.76
CA GLY A 125 -4.99 -7.17 9.99
C GLY A 125 -5.89 -6.26 10.82
N ILE A 126 -5.92 -6.40 12.16
CA ILE A 126 -6.74 -5.59 13.07
C ILE A 126 -5.91 -4.44 13.63
N LEU A 127 -6.42 -3.22 13.48
CA LEU A 127 -5.84 -2.01 14.06
C LEU A 127 -6.01 -2.05 15.59
N ILE A 128 -4.91 -2.28 16.30
CA ILE A 128 -4.89 -2.33 17.77
C ILE A 128 -4.52 -0.98 18.38
N GLN A 129 -3.84 -0.10 17.64
CA GLN A 129 -3.40 1.19 18.13
C GLN A 129 -3.29 2.21 16.99
N SER A 130 -3.76 3.43 17.25
CA SER A 130 -3.58 4.59 16.38
C SER A 130 -3.12 5.79 17.20
N THR A 131 -1.94 6.32 16.89
CA THR A 131 -1.38 7.49 17.57
C THR A 131 -1.19 8.60 16.54
N LEU A 132 -1.87 9.73 16.74
CA LEU A 132 -1.64 10.94 15.94
C LEU A 132 -0.44 11.70 16.52
N SER A 133 0.54 12.01 15.67
CA SER A 133 1.65 12.92 15.98
C SER A 133 1.46 14.19 15.15
N GLU A 134 1.58 15.34 15.80
CA GLU A 134 1.53 16.65 15.15
C GLU A 134 2.94 17.25 15.18
N SER A 135 3.47 17.61 14.01
CA SER A 135 4.76 18.28 13.90
C SER A 135 4.54 19.75 14.25
N ALA A 136 4.81 20.11 15.51
CA ALA A 136 4.72 21.49 16.02
C ALA A 136 5.86 22.39 15.54
#